data_AF-A0AAV7MGU1-F1
#
_entry.id   AF-A0AAV7MGU1-F1
#
_cell.length_a   1.000
_cell.length_b   1.000
_cell.length_c   1.000
_cell.angle_alpha   90.00
_cell.angle_beta   90.00
_cell.angle_gamma   90.00
#
_symmetry.space_group_name_H-M   'P 1'
#
loop_
_entity.id
_entity.type
_entity.pdbx_description
1 polymer ?
#
loop_
_entity_poly.entity_id
_entity_poly.type
_entity_poly.pdbx_seq_one_letter_code
_entity_poly.pdbx_strand_id
1 'polypeptide(L)' 'VTLDGHDLRTLNVKWLREKIGVVSQEPCLFGTTIAENICYGREDVTNSEIQQAAIEANAYDFISKLP' A
#
# COMPACT_ATOMS: atom_id res chain seq x y z
N VAL A 1 12.52 -16.98 13.39
CA VAL A 1 11.96 -15.61 13.44
C VAL A 1 10.54 -15.72 13.96
N THR A 2 10.14 -14.82 14.86
CA THR A 2 8.84 -14.86 15.52
C THR A 2 8.17 -13.48 15.44
N LEU A 3 6.85 -13.45 15.38
CA LEU A 3 6.02 -12.25 15.55
C LEU A 3 5.19 -12.44 16.81
N ASP A 4 5.32 -11.54 17.79
CA ASP A 4 4.62 -11.62 19.08
C ASP A 4 4.73 -13.00 19.75
N GLY A 5 5.94 -13.58 19.71
CA GLY A 5 6.22 -14.90 20.27
C GLY A 5 5.75 -16.11 19.44
N HIS A 6 5.05 -15.89 18.32
CA HIS A 6 4.59 -16.95 17.42
C HIS A 6 5.59 -17.15 16.26
N ASP A 7 5.97 -18.39 15.97
CA ASP A 7 6.81 -18.69 14.81
C ASP A 7 6.08 -18.32 13.51
N LEU A 8 6.70 -17.49 12.66
CA LEU A 8 6.09 -17.05 11.40
C LEU A 8 5.66 -18.22 10.51
N ARG A 9 6.37 -19.36 10.59
CA ARG A 9 6.09 -20.56 9.77
C ARG A 9 4.78 -21.26 10.15
N THR A 10 4.22 -20.96 11.31
CA THR A 10 2.94 -21.53 11.76
C THR A 10 1.74 -20.66 11.40
N LEU A 11 1.98 -19.42 10.98
CA LEU A 11 0.93 -18.46 10.62
C LEU A 11 0.46 -18.66 9.16
N ASN A 12 -0.79 -18.33 8.89
CA ASN A 12 -1.30 -18.29 7.52
C ASN A 12 -0.58 -17.17 6.75
N VAL A 13 0.07 -17.54 5.64
CA VAL A 13 0.90 -16.60 4.85
C VAL A 13 0.11 -15.44 4.27
N LYS A 14 -1.15 -15.66 3.86
CA LYS A 14 -2.00 -14.60 3.29
C LYS A 14 -2.37 -13.58 4.38
N TRP A 15 -2.89 -14.08 5.51
CA TRP A 15 -3.25 -13.25 6.66
C TRP A 15 -2.07 -12.43 7.17
N LEU A 16 -0.88 -13.05 7.29
CA LEU A 16 0.31 -12.35 7.76
C LEU A 16 0.68 -11.18 6.83
N ARG A 17 0.62 -11.38 5.51
CA ARG A 17 0.95 -10.35 4.52
C ARG A 17 -0.08 -9.22 4.48
N GLU A 18 -1.34 -9.48 4.79
CA GLU A 18 -2.37 -8.44 4.92
C GLU A 18 -2.12 -7.47 6.10
N LYS A 19 -1.24 -7.84 7.04
CA LYS A 19 -0.87 -7.00 8.20
C LYS A 19 0.45 -6.25 8.01
N ILE A 20 1.11 -6.40 6.86
CA ILE A 20 2.45 -5.86 6.61
C ILE A 20 2.44 -5.05 5.31
N GLY A 21 2.72 -3.75 5.41
CA GLY A 21 3.10 -2.92 4.26
C GLY A 21 4.60 -3.08 3.98
N VAL A 22 4.98 -3.27 2.71
CA VAL A 22 6.38 -3.41 2.30
C VAL A 22 6.72 -2.31 1.30
N VAL A 23 7.85 -1.63 1.52
CA VAL A 23 8.41 -0.63 0.61
C VAL A 23 9.76 -1.11 0.12
N SER A 24 9.85 -1.41 -1.18
CA SER A 24 11.08 -1.88 -1.83
C SER A 24 11.99 -0.72 -2.20
N GLN A 25 13.30 -0.95 -2.28
CA GLN A 25 14.28 0.05 -2.76
C GLN A 25 14.00 0.46 -4.21
N GLU A 26 13.61 -0.51 -5.04
CA GLU A 26 13.10 -0.29 -6.40
C GLU A 26 11.57 -0.48 -6.36
N PRO A 27 10.77 0.59 -6.22
CA PRO A 27 9.32 0.48 -6.17
C PRO A 27 8.76 0.05 -7.53
N CYS A 28 7.76 -0.82 -7.52
CA CYS A 28 7.07 -1.27 -8.72
C CYS A 28 5.72 -0.54 -8.83
N LEU A 29 5.37 -0.10 -10.05
CA LEU A 29 4.07 0.45 -10.39
C LEU A 29 3.44 -0.36 -11.52
N PHE A 30 2.12 -0.44 -11.53
CA PHE A 30 1.37 -1.00 -12.63
C PHE A 30 1.09 0.08 -13.69
N GLY A 31 1.00 -0.34 -14.95
CA GLY A 31 0.64 0.52 -16.09
C GLY A 31 -0.83 0.90 -16.08
N THR A 32 -1.26 1.61 -15.04
CA THR A 32 -2.63 2.00 -14.73
C THR A 32 -2.61 3.40 -14.09
N THR A 33 -3.74 3.96 -13.68
CA THR A 33 -3.79 5.29 -13.05
C THR A 33 -3.06 5.33 -11.69
N ILE A 34 -2.75 6.54 -11.23
CA ILE A 34 -2.16 6.75 -9.90
C ILE A 34 -3.13 6.31 -8.79
N ALA A 35 -4.43 6.62 -8.94
CA ALA A 35 -5.45 6.21 -7.99
C ALA A 35 -5.50 4.68 -7.84
N GLU A 36 -5.46 3.96 -8.96
CA GLU A 36 -5.45 2.48 -8.98
C GLU A 36 -4.16 1.88 -8.38
N ASN A 37 -3.01 2.55 -8.55
CA ASN A 37 -1.77 2.13 -7.86
C ASN A 37 -1.85 2.37 -6.34
N ILE A 38 -2.47 3.48 -5.89
CA ILE A 38 -2.60 3.80 -4.46
C ILE A 38 -3.57 2.85 -3.76
N CYS A 39 -4.72 2.54 -4.37
CA CYS A 39 -5.69 1.60 -3.79
C CYS A 39 -5.31 0.14 -4.03
N TYR A 40 -4.19 -0.14 -4.72
CA TYR A 40 -3.77 -1.50 -4.99
C TYR A 40 -3.60 -2.31 -3.69
N GLY A 41 -4.25 -3.47 -3.63
CA GLY A 41 -4.27 -4.33 -2.44
C GLY A 41 -5.44 -4.06 -1.47
N ARG A 42 -6.30 -3.07 -1.76
CA ARG A 42 -7.54 -2.83 -1.01
C ARG A 42 -8.65 -2.34 -1.95
N GLU A 43 -9.66 -3.17 -2.17
CA GLU A 43 -10.71 -2.91 -3.18
C GLU A 43 -11.78 -1.90 -2.69
N ASP A 44 -11.99 -1.80 -1.38
CA ASP A 44 -12.97 -0.90 -0.76
C ASP A 44 -12.29 0.41 -0.28
N VAL A 45 -11.83 1.23 -1.22
CA VAL A 45 -11.17 2.51 -0.92
C VAL A 45 -11.94 3.66 -1.58
N THR A 46 -12.29 4.65 -0.77
CA THR A 46 -12.93 5.88 -1.26
C THR A 46 -11.91 6.85 -1.84
N ASN A 47 -12.35 7.74 -2.75
CA ASN A 47 -11.49 8.80 -3.28
C ASN A 47 -10.88 9.69 -2.18
N SER A 48 -11.62 9.92 -1.08
CA SER A 48 -11.12 10.69 0.05
C SER A 48 -9.95 9.99 0.75
N GLU A 49 -10.00 8.66 0.88
CA GLU A 49 -8.91 7.88 1.48
C GLU A 49 -7.69 7.82 0.57
N ILE A 50 -7.89 7.75 -0.75
CA ILE A 50 -6.79 7.85 -1.73
C ILE A 50 -6.09 9.20 -1.60
N GLN A 51 -6.85 10.30 -1.55
CA GLN A 51 -6.28 11.64 -1.39
C GLN A 51 -5.55 11.78 -0.05
N GLN A 52 -6.14 11.27 1.03
CA GLN A 52 -5.53 11.30 2.35
C GLN A 52 -4.20 10.52 2.38
N ALA A 53 -4.16 9.32 1.80
CA ALA A 53 -2.93 8.54 1.66
C ALA A 53 -1.87 9.28 0.82
N ALA A 54 -2.28 9.96 -0.25
CA ALA A 54 -1.38 10.79 -1.05
C ALA A 54 -0.84 11.99 -0.27
N ILE A 55 -1.63 12.60 0.63
CA ILE A 55 -1.18 13.70 1.50
C ILE A 55 -0.16 13.17 2.52
N GLU A 56 -0.45 12.06 3.19
CA GLU A 56 0.44 11.43 4.17
C GLU A 56 1.77 10.99 3.56
N ALA A 57 1.75 10.55 2.30
CA ALA A 57 2.94 10.21 1.53
C ALA A 57 3.66 11.43 0.92
N ASN A 58 3.21 12.66 1.20
CA ASN A 58 3.72 13.91 0.60
C ASN A 58 3.69 13.90 -0.95
N ALA A 59 2.71 13.20 -1.52
CA ALA A 59 2.57 12.98 -2.95
C ALA A 59 1.47 13.83 -3.60
N TYR A 60 0.47 14.24 -2.81
CA TYR A 60 -0.71 14.93 -3.30
C TYR A 60 -0.40 16.14 -4.20
N ASP A 61 0.52 17.00 -3.79
CA ASP A 61 0.84 18.23 -4.51
C ASP A 61 1.48 18.00 -5.88
N PHE A 62 2.34 16.98 -6.02
CA PHE A 62 2.94 16.69 -7.32
C PHE A 62 1.96 15.94 -8.22
N ILE A 63 1.17 15.03 -7.66
CA ILE A 63 0.13 14.29 -8.40
C ILE A 63 -0.88 15.27 -8.99
N SER A 64 -1.31 16.27 -8.21
CA SER A 64 -2.30 17.27 -8.63
C SER A 64 -1.82 18.21 -9.74
N LYS A 65 -0.51 18.21 -10.03
CA LYS A 65 0.11 19.02 -11.10
C LYS A 65 0.42 18.22 -12.36
N LEU A 66 0.16 16.91 -12.34
CA LEU A 66 0.33 16.07 -13.52
C LEU A 66 -0.73 16.44 -14.58
N PRO A 67 -0.37 16.35 -15.88
CA PRO A 67 -1.24 16.70 -17.00
C PRO A 67 -2.44 15.75 -17.16
#